data_AF-A0A1C4QYE9-F1
#
_entry.id   AF-A0A1C4QYE9-F1
#
_cell.length_a   1.000
_cell.length_b   1.000
_cell.length_c   1.000
_cell.angle_alpha   90.00
_cell.angle_beta   90.00
_cell.angle_gamma   90.00
#
_symmetry.space_group_name_H-M   'P 1'
#
loop_
_entity.id
_entity.type
_entity.pdbx_description
1 polymer ?
#
loop_
_entity_poly.entity_id
_entity_poly.type
_entity_poly.pdbx_seq_one_letter_code
_entity_poly.pdbx_strand_id
1 'polypeptide(L)'
;CWMELDRETSWERGRRRDGAGLTGFWDGWTRAEERHFAEDPSRPYADTLVRQLPEGYVWLPGPRTTAGANRNVTYRSQDAPPY
;
A
#
# COMPACT_ATOMS: atom_id res chain seq x y z
N CYS A 1 -4.36 -1.00 -7.89
CA CYS A 1 -4.35 0.48 -7.76
C CYS A 1 -3.35 0.85 -6.67
N TRP A 2 -2.51 1.87 -6.87
CA TRP A 2 -1.48 2.33 -5.93
C TRP A 2 -1.63 3.82 -5.64
N MET A 3 -1.45 4.24 -4.39
CA MET A 3 -1.50 5.66 -4.01
C MET A 3 -0.09 6.24 -3.88
N GLU A 4 0.16 7.32 -4.60
CA GLU A 4 1.37 8.15 -4.47
C GLU A 4 1.05 9.39 -3.65
N LEU A 5 1.41 9.34 -2.37
CA LEU A 5 1.36 10.46 -1.45
C LEU A 5 2.79 10.84 -1.07
N ASP A 6 3.02 12.14 -0.84
CA ASP A 6 4.23 12.57 -0.16
C ASP A 6 4.19 12.07 1.29
N ARG A 7 5.16 11.23 1.65
CA ARG A 7 5.17 10.52 2.93
C ARG A 7 5.30 11.49 4.09
N GLU A 8 6.30 12.37 4.04
CA GLU A 8 6.59 13.35 5.09
C GLU A 8 5.37 14.26 5.35
N THR A 9 4.80 14.83 4.28
CA THR A 9 3.60 15.68 4.38
C THR A 9 2.40 14.90 4.93
N SER A 10 2.28 13.60 4.64
CA SER A 10 1.21 12.76 5.18
C SER A 10 1.42 12.46 6.67
N TRP A 11 2.66 12.20 7.08
CA TRP A 11 3.03 11.98 8.48
C TRP A 11 2.83 13.24 9.32
N GLU A 12 3.28 14.39 8.83
CA GLU A 12 3.09 15.68 9.50
C GLU A 12 1.61 16.00 9.71
N ARG A 13 0.78 15.80 8.68
CA ARG A 13 -0.67 15.99 8.78
C ARG A 13 -1.28 15.05 9.82
N GLY A 14 -0.86 13.79 9.84
CA GLY A 14 -1.30 12.80 10.81
C GLY A 14 -0.91 13.17 12.25
N ARG A 15 0.36 13.49 12.48
CA ARG A 15 0.87 13.93 13.80
C ARG A 15 0.17 15.19 14.28
N ARG A 16 -0.08 16.16 13.41
CA ARG A 16 -0.79 17.40 13.76
C ARG A 16 -2.24 17.13 14.15
N ARG A 17 -2.92 16.20 13.47
CA ARG A 17 -4.30 15.82 13.77
C ARG A 17 -4.40 15.11 15.12
N ASP A 18 -3.45 14.23 15.40
CA ASP A 18 -3.51 13.30 16.53
C ASP A 18 -2.86 13.87 17.80
N GLY A 19 -1.98 14.87 17.66
CA GLY A 19 -1.35 15.60 18.75
C GLY A 19 -0.18 14.86 19.41
N ALA A 20 0.48 15.55 20.35
CA ALA A 20 1.72 15.09 20.96
C ALA A 20 1.58 13.80 21.78
N GLY A 21 0.38 13.48 22.27
CA GLY A 21 0.10 12.27 23.05
C GLY A 21 0.33 10.97 22.26
N LEU A 22 0.37 11.03 20.93
CA LEU A 22 0.60 9.88 20.05
C LEU A 22 1.97 9.90 19.36
N THR A 23 2.92 10.71 19.83
CA THR A 23 4.26 10.83 19.21
C THR A 23 4.97 9.48 19.09
N GLY A 24 5.02 8.68 20.17
CA GLY A 24 5.68 7.37 20.16
C GLY A 24 5.01 6.35 19.22
N PHE A 25 3.68 6.43 19.06
CA PHE A 25 2.96 5.63 18.07
C PHE A 25 3.38 6.02 16.66
N TRP A 26 3.40 7.33 16.36
CA TRP A 26 3.79 7.83 15.05
C TRP A 26 5.24 7.49 14.69
N ASP A 27 6.16 7.51 15.66
CA ASP A 27 7.57 7.12 15.43
C ASP A 27 7.69 5.65 15.03
N GLY A 28 6.94 4.77 15.68
CA GLY A 28 6.90 3.35 15.33
C GLY A 28 6.22 3.10 13.98
N TRP A 29 5.09 3.78 13.75
CA TRP A 29 4.30 3.63 12.53
C TRP A 29 5.05 4.12 11.29
N THR A 30 5.70 5.29 11.36
CA THR A 30 6.52 5.83 10.25
C THR A 30 7.63 4.85 9.83
N ARG A 31 8.37 4.28 10.79
CA ARG A 31 9.42 3.27 10.49
C ARG A 31 8.85 1.99 9.90
N ALA A 32 7.69 1.56 10.40
CA ALA A 32 7.03 0.37 9.88
C ALA A 32 6.53 0.58 8.45
N GLU A 33 5.99 1.76 8.14
CA GLU A 33 5.54 2.13 6.80
C GLU A 33 6.72 2.24 5.82
N GLU A 34 7.83 2.87 6.21
CA GLU A 34 9.05 2.92 5.39
C GLU A 34 9.55 1.53 5.03
N ARG A 35 9.67 0.64 6.02
CA ARG A 35 10.08 -0.75 5.78
C ARG A 35 9.09 -1.47 4.87
N HIS A 36 7.80 -1.34 5.13
CA HIS A 36 6.76 -1.96 4.32
C HIS A 36 6.90 -1.56 2.85
N PHE A 37 7.02 -0.26 2.56
CA PHE A 37 7.15 0.20 1.17
C PHE A 37 8.52 -0.07 0.53
N ALA A 38 9.59 -0.22 1.31
CA ALA A 38 10.88 -0.67 0.78
C ALA A 38 10.85 -2.14 0.35
N GLU A 39 10.02 -2.94 1.01
CA GLU A 39 9.87 -4.38 0.77
C GLU A 39 8.71 -4.71 -0.17
N ASP A 40 7.81 -3.77 -0.46
CA ASP A 40 6.61 -3.98 -1.27
C ASP A 40 6.92 -3.93 -2.79
N PRO A 41 6.83 -5.06 -3.51
CA PRO A 41 7.08 -5.11 -4.94
C PRO A 41 5.84 -4.75 -5.78
N SER A 42 4.72 -4.33 -5.19
CA SER A 42 3.43 -4.24 -5.89
C SER A 42 3.25 -2.99 -6.75
N ARG A 43 4.00 -1.90 -6.49
CA ARG A 43 3.88 -0.63 -7.25
C ARG A 43 4.00 -0.81 -8.77
N PRO A 44 5.02 -1.51 -9.32
CA PRO A 44 5.15 -1.76 -10.76
C PRO A 44 3.98 -2.52 -11.39
N TYR A 45 3.18 -3.23 -10.59
CA TYR A 45 2.08 -4.07 -11.08
C TYR A 45 0.71 -3.41 -10.93
N ALA A 46 0.65 -2.18 -10.41
CA ALA A 46 -0.61 -1.48 -10.25
C ALA A 46 -1.12 -0.97 -11.60
N ASP A 47 -2.34 -1.33 -12.00
CA ASP A 47 -2.97 -0.83 -13.24
C ASP A 47 -3.28 0.67 -13.23
N THR A 48 -3.34 1.26 -12.03
CA THR A 48 -3.72 2.65 -11.82
C THR A 48 -2.94 3.23 -10.66
N LEU A 49 -2.43 4.46 -10.84
CA LEU A 49 -1.82 5.27 -9.80
C LEU A 49 -2.76 6.42 -9.43
N VAL A 50 -2.95 6.65 -8.14
CA VAL A 50 -3.66 7.83 -7.63
C VAL A 50 -2.64 8.74 -6.97
N ARG A 51 -2.43 9.93 -7.54
CA ARG A 51 -1.48 10.91 -7.00
C ARG A 51 -2.23 12.04 -6.32
N GLN A 52 -1.78 12.44 -5.14
CA GLN A 52 -2.29 13.64 -4.49
C GLN A 52 -1.68 14.90 -5.11
N LEU A 53 -2.53 15.89 -5.34
CA LEU A 53 -2.16 17.24 -5.75
C LEU A 53 -2.42 18.22 -4.59
N PRO A 54 -1.93 19.47 -4.66
CA PRO A 54 -2.31 20.49 -3.67
C PRO A 54 -3.83 20.60 -3.49
N GLU A 55 -4.56 20.45 -4.59
CA GLU A 55 -6.02 20.40 -4.63
C GLU A 55 -6.49 19.06 -5.18
N GLY A 56 -6.86 18.14 -4.29
CA GLY A 56 -7.49 16.87 -4.63
C GLY A 56 -6.53 15.77 -5.11
N TYR A 57 -7.02 14.93 -6.03
CA TYR A 57 -6.33 13.73 -6.50
C TYR A 57 -6.50 13.56 -8.00
N VAL A 58 -5.45 13.05 -8.65
CA VAL A 58 -5.48 12.67 -10.06
C VAL A 58 -5.29 11.16 -10.19
N TRP A 59 -6.06 10.56 -11.11
CA TRP A 59 -5.97 9.15 -11.48
C TRP A 59 -5.13 9.03 -12.75
N LEU A 60 -4.07 8.24 -12.69
CA LEU A 60 -3.10 8.04 -13.77
C LEU A 60 -3.03 6.55 -14.13
N PRO A 61 -2.71 6.21 -15.39
CA PRO A 61 -2.35 4.85 -15.74
C PRO A 61 -1.17 4.34 -14.91
N GLY A 62 -1.24 3.06 -14.56
CA GLY A 62 -0.19 2.32 -13.89
C GLY A 62 1.16 2.30 -14.62
N PRO A 63 2.28 2.09 -13.89
CA PRO A 63 3.52 1.67 -14.53
C PRO A 63 3.24 0.32 -15.19
N ARG A 64 3.27 0.27 -16.52
CA ARG A 64 2.70 -0.84 -17.31
C ARG A 64 3.61 -2.08 -17.31
N THR A 65 4.25 -2.40 -16.19
CA THR A 65 5.11 -3.56 -16.04
C THR A 65 4.21 -4.78 -15.89
N THR A 66 4.33 -5.73 -16.81
CA THR A 66 3.57 -6.98 -16.75
C THR A 66 3.96 -7.72 -15.48
N ALA A 67 2.97 -8.07 -14.64
CA ALA A 67 3.20 -9.00 -13.54
C ALA A 67 3.87 -10.26 -14.06
N GLY A 68 5.02 -10.63 -13.48
CA GLY A 68 5.61 -11.94 -13.71
C GLY A 68 4.56 -13.01 -13.40
N ALA A 69 4.54 -14.10 -14.17
CA ALA A 69 3.48 -15.09 -14.12
C ALA A 69 3.22 -15.62 -12.69
N ASN A 70 2.19 -15.09 -12.03
CA ASN A 70 1.73 -15.60 -10.74
C ASN A 70 0.97 -16.89 -10.97
N ARG A 71 1.56 -18.02 -10.57
CA ARG A 71 0.92 -19.33 -10.64
C ARG A 71 -0.04 -19.46 -9.45
N ASN A 72 -1.27 -18.99 -9.63
CA ASN A 72 -2.34 -19.17 -8.65
C ASN A 72 -2.74 -20.65 -8.59
N VAL A 73 -2.16 -21.40 -7.65
CA VAL A 73 -2.57 -22.77 -7.35
C VAL A 73 -3.59 -22.73 -6.22
N THR A 74 -4.88 -22.81 -6.56
CA THR A 74 -5.92 -23.07 -5.58
C THR A 74 -6.15 -24.58 -5.51
N TYR A 75 -5.69 -25.22 -4.43
CA TYR A 75 -6.00 -26.63 -4.18
C TYR A 75 -7.39 -26.74 -3.55
N ARG A 76 -8.34 -27.38 -4.25
CA ARG A 76 -9.58 -27.85 -3.63
C ARG A 76 -9.27 -29.21 -3.01
N SER A 77 -9.20 -29.29 -1.68
CA SER A 77 -9.19 -30.59 -0.98
C SER A 77 -10.54 -31.26 -1.23
N GLN A 78 -10.53 -32.38 -1.93
CA GLN A 78 -11.72 -33.17 -2.21
C GLN A 78 -11.70 -34.42 -1.34
N ASP A 79 -11.84 -34.23 -0.02
CA ASP A 79 -12.08 -35.32 0.91
C ASP A 79 -13.52 -35.21 1.42
N ALA A 80 -14.44 -35.82 0.65
CA ALA A 80 -15.75 -36.18 1.16
C ALA A 80 -15.71 -37.66 1.57
N PRO A 81 -15.78 -38.00 2.86
CA PRO A 81 -15.94 -39.40 3.26
C PRO A 81 -17.32 -39.91 2.83
N PRO A 82 -17.45 -41.16 2.37
CA PRO A 82 -18.76 -41.77 2.13
C PRO A 82 -19.42 -42.08 3.48
N TYR A 83 -20.65 -41.55 3.63
CA TYR A 83 -21.71 -41.79 4.62
C TYR A 83 -21.37 -42.45 5.96
#